data_AF-A0A8W8KR71-F1
#
_entry.id   AF-A0A8W8KR71-F1
#
_cell.length_a   1.000
_cell.length_b   1.000
_cell.length_c   1.000
_cell.angle_alpha   90.00
_cell.angle_beta   90.00
_cell.angle_gamma   90.00
#
_symmetry.space_group_name_H-M   'P 1'
#
loop_
_entity.id
_entity.type
_entity.pdbx_description
1 polymer ?
#
loop_
_entity_poly.entity_id
_entity_poly.type
_entity_poly.pdbx_seq_one_letter_code
_entity_poly.pdbx_strand_id
1 'polypeptide(L)'
;VLHKEMQGGSASGERALAAFVLIALKEAEVIPGVSELTGRAIQKTRTYLENDIDLLEDMYELALVGYALQITNSPRVAEVMNKLDAKATMKDGTKYWTKPETGIQWKGWAPPKDQAKAVDIETTAYALLSLGVQKDLEGGLPVLKWVTSQRNPEGGFSSTQDTIIALQSLAEFATMVYSPNFNMKVRLTSKTPEVPFQQDFNVDANNALVLQTADVPVDVKLLNIQAEGSGIALAEISTYFNTDEEIEVSSFDVNVTLFDETTKGFTVKVCGRWLKEGNSGMAMMDIGIPSGMTPDMETLDTSKAPMYKRSEMGYRKLSLYFDEFDKQVQCASIYMANTDKVAEKQPSVIRLYDYYEPKNQATTFYTSKVLADSGVCDVCGSECFCSAKP
;
A
#
# COMPACT_ATOMS: atom_id res chain seq x y z
N VAL A 1 -2.86 8.40 17.44
CA VAL A 1 -3.38 7.01 17.26
C VAL A 1 -4.26 7.05 16.02
N LEU A 2 -3.88 6.37 14.93
CA LEU A 2 -3.92 6.96 13.58
C LEU A 2 -4.66 6.15 12.49
N HIS A 3 -5.28 5.00 12.80
CA HIS A 3 -6.07 4.22 11.83
C HIS A 3 -7.58 4.48 12.02
N LYS A 4 -8.15 5.35 11.18
CA LYS A 4 -9.51 5.88 11.39
C LYS A 4 -10.61 4.83 11.39
N GLU A 5 -10.51 3.84 10.51
CA GLU A 5 -11.52 2.77 10.42
C GLU A 5 -11.45 1.78 11.61
N MET A 6 -10.31 1.71 12.31
CA MET A 6 -10.15 0.85 13.50
C MET A 6 -10.39 1.57 14.82
N GLN A 7 -10.11 2.88 14.88
CA GLN A 7 -10.03 3.63 16.13
C GLN A 7 -10.70 5.00 16.09
N GLY A 8 -11.31 5.39 14.96
CA GLY A 8 -12.03 6.65 14.84
C GLY A 8 -13.08 6.74 15.93
N GLY A 9 -13.18 7.92 16.58
CA GLY A 9 -13.98 8.19 17.79
C GLY A 9 -15.51 8.12 17.62
N SER A 10 -15.98 7.18 16.81
CA SER A 10 -17.37 6.76 16.65
C SER A 10 -17.55 5.38 17.27
N ALA A 11 -18.79 5.00 17.60
CA ALA A 11 -19.10 3.68 18.16
C ALA A 11 -18.64 2.50 17.27
N SER A 12 -18.49 2.71 15.95
CA SER A 12 -17.95 1.72 15.01
C SER A 12 -16.47 1.40 15.29
N GLY A 13 -15.68 2.40 15.69
CA GLY A 13 -14.28 2.20 16.07
C GLY A 13 -14.10 1.41 17.37
N GLU A 14 -15.04 1.52 18.32
CA GLU A 14 -14.96 0.77 19.59
C GLU A 14 -15.12 -0.75 19.38
N ARG A 15 -16.08 -1.15 18.54
CA ARG A 15 -16.33 -2.57 18.24
C ARG A 15 -15.27 -3.16 17.33
N ALA A 16 -14.80 -2.40 16.34
CA ALA A 16 -13.66 -2.81 15.52
C ALA A 16 -12.41 -3.05 16.37
N LEU A 17 -12.07 -2.12 17.28
CA LEU A 17 -10.95 -2.28 18.20
C LEU A 17 -11.13 -3.48 19.14
N ALA A 18 -12.34 -3.68 19.69
CA ALA A 18 -12.63 -4.83 20.54
C ALA A 18 -12.47 -6.17 19.79
N ALA A 19 -12.95 -6.25 18.55
CA ALA A 19 -12.77 -7.42 17.69
C ALA A 19 -11.29 -7.66 17.38
N PHE A 20 -10.55 -6.63 17.01
CA PHE A 20 -9.09 -6.71 16.78
C PHE A 20 -8.34 -7.25 17.99
N VAL A 21 -8.62 -6.72 19.19
CA VAL A 21 -8.00 -7.20 20.43
C VAL A 21 -8.38 -8.66 20.71
N LEU A 22 -9.65 -9.05 20.49
CA LEU A 22 -10.10 -10.43 20.67
C LEU A 22 -9.36 -11.38 19.72
N ILE A 23 -9.19 -11.00 18.45
CA ILE A 23 -8.44 -11.78 17.45
C ILE A 23 -7.00 -11.99 17.92
N ALA A 24 -6.31 -10.91 18.29
CA ALA A 24 -4.92 -10.98 18.75
C ALA A 24 -4.78 -11.88 20.00
N LEU A 25 -5.68 -11.75 20.98
CA LEU A 25 -5.67 -12.60 22.18
C LEU A 25 -5.92 -14.08 21.85
N LYS A 26 -6.79 -14.35 20.87
CA LYS A 26 -7.13 -15.71 20.46
C LYS A 26 -5.99 -16.37 19.68
N GLU A 27 -5.35 -15.64 18.76
CA GLU A 27 -4.20 -16.12 18.01
C GLU A 27 -2.97 -16.35 18.92
N ALA A 28 -2.83 -15.55 19.98
CA ALA A 28 -1.75 -15.71 20.95
C ALA A 28 -1.90 -16.96 21.86
N GLU A 29 -3.03 -17.66 21.86
CA GLU A 29 -3.23 -18.87 22.66
C GLU A 29 -2.33 -20.05 22.26
N VAL A 30 -1.64 -19.95 21.11
CA VAL A 30 -0.58 -20.90 20.72
C VAL A 30 0.62 -20.86 21.67
N ILE A 31 0.79 -19.77 22.42
CA ILE A 31 1.85 -19.58 23.42
C ILE A 31 1.40 -20.21 24.75
N PRO A 32 2.18 -21.15 25.32
CA PRO A 32 1.82 -21.80 26.58
C PRO A 32 1.56 -20.79 27.72
N GLY A 33 0.46 -20.96 28.45
CA GLY A 33 0.07 -20.10 29.58
C GLY A 33 -0.78 -18.88 29.20
N VAL A 34 -0.92 -18.55 27.91
CA VAL A 34 -1.71 -17.38 27.49
C VAL A 34 -3.21 -17.62 27.64
N SER A 35 -3.70 -18.80 27.25
CA SER A 35 -5.14 -19.10 27.30
C SER A 35 -5.73 -18.98 28.71
N GLU A 36 -4.97 -19.38 29.75
CA GLU A 36 -5.38 -19.24 31.15
C GLU A 36 -5.50 -17.77 31.59
N LEU A 37 -4.67 -16.88 31.03
CA LEU A 37 -4.66 -15.46 31.34
C LEU A 37 -5.73 -14.69 30.57
N THR A 38 -6.02 -15.08 29.33
CA THR A 38 -6.85 -14.32 28.39
C THR A 38 -8.28 -14.82 28.30
N GLY A 39 -8.58 -16.05 28.72
CA GLY A 39 -9.91 -16.66 28.54
C GLY A 39 -11.08 -15.83 29.07
N ARG A 40 -10.92 -15.17 30.22
CA ARG A 40 -11.95 -14.26 30.77
C ARG A 40 -12.14 -13.01 29.89
N ALA A 41 -11.05 -12.44 29.38
CA ALA A 41 -11.10 -11.28 28.51
C ALA A 41 -11.76 -11.65 27.18
N ILE A 42 -11.35 -12.75 26.55
CA ILE A 42 -11.96 -13.28 25.32
C ILE A 42 -13.46 -13.48 25.50
N GLN A 43 -13.88 -14.14 26.58
CA GLN A 43 -15.30 -14.38 26.83
C GLN A 43 -16.10 -13.09 27.01
N LYS A 44 -15.58 -12.11 27.76
CA LYS A 44 -16.25 -10.83 27.95
C LYS A 44 -16.35 -10.05 26.65
N THR A 45 -15.28 -10.00 25.87
CA THR A 45 -15.26 -9.29 24.59
C THR A 45 -16.18 -9.97 23.58
N ARG A 46 -16.23 -11.31 23.53
CA ARG A 46 -17.18 -12.05 22.68
C ARG A 46 -18.62 -11.67 23.03
N THR A 47 -18.98 -11.69 24.32
CA THR A 47 -20.33 -11.31 24.77
C THR A 47 -20.65 -9.84 24.47
N TYR A 48 -19.69 -8.93 24.60
CA TYR A 48 -19.86 -7.54 24.20
C TYR A 48 -20.19 -7.42 22.70
N LEU A 49 -19.41 -8.07 21.83
CA LEU A 49 -19.65 -8.06 20.38
C LEU A 49 -20.96 -8.75 20.01
N GLU A 50 -21.32 -9.85 20.68
CA GLU A 50 -22.59 -10.56 20.50
C GLU A 50 -23.80 -9.67 20.82
N ASN A 51 -23.71 -8.82 21.86
CA ASN A 51 -24.82 -7.93 22.23
C ASN A 51 -25.01 -6.78 21.25
N ASP A 52 -23.96 -6.38 20.54
CA ASP A 52 -23.98 -5.23 19.64
C ASP A 52 -24.18 -5.62 18.16
N ILE A 53 -24.39 -6.90 17.84
CA ILE A 53 -24.59 -7.40 16.45
C ILE A 53 -25.64 -6.58 15.69
N ASP A 54 -26.74 -6.20 16.34
CA ASP A 54 -27.83 -5.48 15.71
C ASP A 54 -27.42 -4.06 15.27
N LEU A 55 -26.40 -3.48 15.92
CA LEU A 55 -25.86 -2.15 15.64
C LEU A 55 -24.82 -2.14 14.51
N LEU A 56 -24.36 -3.31 14.07
CA LEU A 56 -23.33 -3.43 13.02
C LEU A 56 -23.92 -3.12 11.64
N GLU A 57 -23.33 -2.13 10.97
CA GLU A 57 -23.71 -1.69 9.62
C GLU A 57 -22.51 -1.50 8.68
N ASP A 58 -21.35 -1.09 9.20
CA ASP A 58 -20.16 -0.89 8.39
C ASP A 58 -19.54 -2.23 7.95
N MET A 59 -19.10 -2.34 6.70
CA MET A 59 -18.58 -3.60 6.14
C MET A 59 -17.26 -4.03 6.80
N TYR A 60 -16.37 -3.07 7.10
CA TYR A 60 -15.09 -3.36 7.75
C TYR A 60 -15.34 -3.90 9.15
N GLU A 61 -16.24 -3.25 9.88
CA GLU A 61 -16.66 -3.67 11.21
C GLU A 61 -17.32 -5.07 11.19
N LEU A 62 -18.24 -5.31 10.26
CA LEU A 62 -18.89 -6.61 10.06
C LEU A 62 -17.89 -7.73 9.77
N ALA A 63 -16.89 -7.49 8.90
CA ALA A 63 -15.88 -8.48 8.57
C ALA A 63 -14.98 -8.82 9.76
N LEU A 64 -14.53 -7.81 10.49
CA LEU A 64 -13.65 -7.97 11.64
C LEU A 64 -14.36 -8.65 12.81
N VAL A 65 -15.58 -8.20 13.14
CA VAL A 65 -16.42 -8.83 14.17
C VAL A 65 -16.81 -10.25 13.76
N GLY A 66 -17.17 -10.46 12.49
CA GLY A 66 -17.51 -11.76 11.94
C GLY A 66 -16.38 -12.77 12.13
N TYR A 67 -15.15 -12.39 11.76
CA TYR A 67 -13.98 -13.22 11.97
C TYR A 67 -13.69 -13.49 13.45
N ALA A 68 -13.72 -12.45 14.31
CA ALA A 68 -13.54 -12.58 15.75
C ALA A 68 -14.52 -13.57 16.39
N LEU A 69 -15.81 -13.48 16.03
CA LEU A 69 -16.85 -14.40 16.49
C LEU A 69 -16.68 -15.81 15.92
N GLN A 70 -16.20 -15.92 14.68
CA GLN A 70 -15.92 -17.20 14.02
C GLN A 70 -14.82 -17.99 14.74
N ILE A 71 -13.67 -17.37 15.01
CA ILE A 71 -12.53 -18.05 15.68
C ILE A 71 -12.76 -18.34 17.16
N THR A 72 -13.76 -17.69 17.77
CA THR A 72 -14.18 -17.94 19.16
C THR A 72 -15.42 -18.82 19.27
N ASN A 73 -15.86 -19.42 18.16
CA ASN A 73 -17.00 -20.32 18.06
C ASN A 73 -18.30 -19.73 18.63
N SER A 74 -18.57 -18.45 18.36
CA SER A 74 -19.83 -17.82 18.76
C SER A 74 -21.02 -18.46 18.01
N PRO A 75 -22.14 -18.77 18.70
CA PRO A 75 -23.33 -19.28 18.04
C PRO A 75 -24.04 -18.23 17.18
N ARG A 76 -23.73 -16.93 17.35
CA ARG A 76 -24.35 -15.81 16.62
C ARG A 76 -23.54 -15.38 15.39
N VAL A 77 -22.44 -16.06 15.07
CA VAL A 77 -21.57 -15.70 13.93
C VAL A 77 -22.33 -15.62 12.60
N ALA A 78 -23.30 -16.51 12.38
CA ALA A 78 -24.12 -16.52 11.18
C ALA A 78 -24.92 -15.22 10.97
N GLU A 79 -25.35 -14.56 12.04
CA GLU A 79 -26.08 -13.28 11.96
C GLU A 79 -25.19 -12.18 11.37
N VAL A 80 -23.94 -12.11 11.82
CA VAL A 80 -22.95 -11.13 11.35
C VAL A 80 -22.52 -11.45 9.91
N MET A 81 -22.20 -12.71 9.62
CA MET A 81 -21.75 -13.13 8.30
C MET A 81 -22.84 -12.96 7.24
N ASN A 82 -24.12 -13.18 7.57
CA ASN A 82 -25.23 -12.92 6.64
C ASN A 82 -25.40 -11.42 6.35
N LYS A 83 -25.22 -10.55 7.35
CA LYS A 83 -25.21 -9.08 7.15
C LYS A 83 -24.06 -8.65 6.24
N LEU A 84 -22.88 -9.23 6.43
CA LEU A 84 -21.71 -8.98 5.58
C LEU A 84 -21.98 -9.46 4.14
N ASP A 85 -22.49 -10.69 3.99
CA ASP A 85 -22.75 -11.30 2.69
C ASP A 85 -23.76 -10.52 1.84
N ALA A 86 -24.79 -9.96 2.49
CA ALA A 86 -25.76 -9.09 1.85
C ALA A 86 -25.15 -7.80 1.25
N LYS A 87 -23.94 -7.41 1.67
CA LYS A 87 -23.19 -6.26 1.16
C LYS A 87 -22.08 -6.65 0.18
N ALA A 88 -21.95 -7.94 -0.16
CA ALA A 88 -20.92 -8.42 -1.08
C ALA A 88 -21.18 -7.98 -2.52
N THR A 89 -20.10 -7.66 -3.23
CA THR A 89 -20.11 -7.46 -4.69
C THR A 89 -19.65 -8.72 -5.38
N MET A 90 -20.45 -9.20 -6.34
CA MET A 90 -20.12 -10.33 -7.22
C MET A 90 -19.90 -9.82 -8.64
N LYS A 91 -18.67 -9.91 -9.13
CA LYS A 91 -18.31 -9.45 -10.49
C LYS A 91 -17.21 -10.31 -11.09
N ASP A 92 -17.35 -10.69 -12.35
CA ASP A 92 -16.33 -11.43 -13.12
C ASP A 92 -15.84 -12.72 -12.42
N GLY A 93 -16.74 -13.41 -11.71
CA GLY A 93 -16.41 -14.62 -10.95
C GLY A 93 -15.60 -14.38 -9.66
N THR A 94 -15.55 -13.14 -9.19
CA THR A 94 -14.91 -12.71 -7.94
C THR A 94 -15.95 -12.17 -6.96
N LYS A 95 -15.64 -12.25 -5.66
CA LYS A 95 -16.48 -11.78 -4.55
C LYS A 95 -15.68 -10.89 -3.62
N TYR A 96 -16.19 -9.71 -3.29
CA TYR A 96 -15.44 -8.73 -2.49
C TYR A 96 -16.33 -7.68 -1.82
N TRP A 97 -15.75 -6.92 -0.90
CA TRP A 97 -16.43 -5.84 -0.17
C TRP A 97 -15.67 -4.54 -0.35
N THR A 98 -16.32 -3.58 -1.02
CA THR A 98 -15.77 -2.25 -1.31
C THR A 98 -16.80 -1.19 -1.02
N LYS A 99 -16.43 -0.11 -0.33
CA LYS A 99 -17.34 1.05 -0.14
C LYS A 99 -17.63 1.72 -1.50
N PRO A 100 -18.88 2.14 -1.79
CA PRO A 100 -19.20 2.86 -3.02
C PRO A 100 -18.32 4.11 -3.16
N GLU A 101 -17.53 4.17 -4.23
CA GLU A 101 -16.60 5.28 -4.43
C GLU A 101 -17.28 6.54 -4.97
N THR A 102 -16.80 7.70 -4.53
CA THR A 102 -16.58 8.82 -5.45
C THR A 102 -15.36 8.46 -6.29
N GLY A 103 -15.58 7.98 -7.51
CA GLY A 103 -14.52 7.39 -8.34
C GLY A 103 -13.29 8.29 -8.47
N ILE A 104 -12.11 7.66 -8.56
CA ILE A 104 -10.84 8.37 -8.77
C ILE A 104 -10.97 9.26 -10.01
N GLN A 105 -10.72 10.54 -9.80
CA GLN A 105 -10.66 11.49 -10.90
C GLN A 105 -9.25 11.47 -11.47
N TRP A 106 -9.11 10.79 -12.61
CA TRP A 106 -7.92 10.85 -13.43
C TRP A 106 -7.92 12.16 -14.22
N LYS A 107 -6.76 12.84 -14.27
CA LYS A 107 -6.59 14.06 -15.09
C LYS A 107 -6.48 13.76 -16.59
N GLY A 108 -6.21 12.51 -16.96
CA GLY A 108 -6.03 12.08 -18.34
C GLY A 108 -5.97 10.56 -18.46
N TRP A 109 -4.77 10.03 -18.69
CA TRP A 109 -4.55 8.59 -18.73
C TRP A 109 -4.77 7.96 -17.35
N ALA A 110 -5.39 6.78 -17.34
CA ALA A 110 -5.61 5.96 -16.14
C ALA A 110 -4.81 4.66 -16.28
N PRO A 111 -4.27 4.13 -15.17
CA PRO A 111 -3.54 2.88 -15.20
C PRO A 111 -4.44 1.71 -15.61
N PRO A 112 -3.88 0.65 -16.24
CA PRO A 112 -4.67 -0.49 -16.71
C PRO A 112 -5.43 -1.20 -15.59
N LYS A 113 -4.91 -1.11 -14.36
CA LYS A 113 -5.55 -1.63 -13.17
C LYS A 113 -5.44 -0.60 -12.07
N ASP A 114 -6.58 -0.32 -11.46
CA ASP A 114 -6.64 0.43 -10.22
C ASP A 114 -6.68 -0.53 -9.02
N GLN A 115 -5.78 -0.35 -8.05
CA GLN A 115 -5.68 -1.21 -6.87
C GLN A 115 -6.77 -0.84 -5.85
N ALA A 116 -7.44 -1.78 -5.20
CA ALA A 116 -8.45 -1.43 -4.19
C ALA A 116 -7.83 -0.67 -2.99
N LYS A 117 -8.67 0.06 -2.25
CA LYS A 117 -8.25 0.72 -1.00
C LYS A 117 -7.79 -0.33 0.02
N ALA A 118 -6.85 0.06 0.88
CA ALA A 118 -6.34 -0.84 1.93
C ALA A 118 -7.48 -1.40 2.81
N VAL A 119 -8.44 -0.57 3.23
CA VAL A 119 -9.59 -1.02 4.03
C VAL A 119 -10.46 -2.05 3.31
N ASP A 120 -10.64 -1.92 2.00
CA ASP A 120 -11.45 -2.87 1.22
C ASP A 120 -10.72 -4.21 1.05
N ILE A 121 -9.39 -4.16 0.87
CA ILE A 121 -8.52 -5.34 0.84
C ILE A 121 -8.57 -6.05 2.19
N GLU A 122 -8.39 -5.31 3.28
CA GLU A 122 -8.43 -5.84 4.65
C GLU A 122 -9.80 -6.42 4.99
N THR A 123 -10.90 -5.71 4.69
CA THR A 123 -12.28 -6.20 4.86
C THR A 123 -12.49 -7.54 4.14
N THR A 124 -12.08 -7.59 2.88
CA THR A 124 -12.25 -8.79 2.05
C THR A 124 -11.35 -9.94 2.52
N ALA A 125 -10.16 -9.65 3.04
CA ALA A 125 -9.25 -10.64 3.61
C ALA A 125 -9.78 -11.24 4.92
N TYR A 126 -10.39 -10.45 5.81
CA TYR A 126 -11.08 -10.98 7.00
C TYR A 126 -12.28 -11.86 6.64
N ALA A 127 -13.03 -11.51 5.59
CA ALA A 127 -14.08 -12.38 5.07
C ALA A 127 -13.50 -13.73 4.58
N LEU A 128 -12.38 -13.72 3.87
CA LEU A 128 -11.68 -14.93 3.43
C LEU A 128 -11.18 -15.78 4.60
N LEU A 129 -10.62 -15.16 5.65
CA LEU A 129 -10.22 -15.85 6.87
C LEU A 129 -11.41 -16.55 7.54
N SER A 130 -12.56 -15.87 7.61
CA SER A 130 -13.79 -16.43 8.18
C SER A 130 -14.26 -17.67 7.41
N LEU A 131 -14.22 -17.62 6.07
CA LEU A 131 -14.52 -18.75 5.19
C LEU A 131 -13.50 -19.89 5.36
N GLY A 132 -12.22 -19.55 5.58
CA GLY A 132 -11.16 -20.51 5.88
C GLY A 132 -11.41 -21.30 7.17
N VAL A 133 -11.85 -20.63 8.23
CA VAL A 133 -12.23 -21.30 9.50
C VAL A 133 -13.41 -22.27 9.28
N GLN A 134 -14.37 -21.90 8.43
CA GLN A 134 -15.50 -22.76 8.06
C GLN A 134 -15.11 -23.89 7.08
N LYS A 135 -13.91 -23.83 6.50
CA LYS A 135 -13.45 -24.71 5.41
C LYS A 135 -14.36 -24.63 4.17
N ASP A 136 -14.95 -23.47 3.92
CA ASP A 136 -15.79 -23.22 2.75
C ASP A 136 -14.94 -22.86 1.53
N LEU A 137 -14.51 -23.90 0.82
CA LEU A 137 -13.73 -23.75 -0.42
C LEU A 137 -14.54 -23.10 -1.54
N GLU A 138 -15.83 -23.44 -1.66
CA GLU A 138 -16.68 -22.98 -2.76
C GLU A 138 -16.96 -21.47 -2.64
N GLY A 139 -17.33 -21.01 -1.44
CA GLY A 139 -17.52 -19.60 -1.14
C GLY A 139 -16.22 -18.79 -1.11
N GLY A 140 -15.11 -19.41 -0.70
CA GLY A 140 -13.81 -18.74 -0.56
C GLY A 140 -13.05 -18.53 -1.87
N LEU A 141 -13.20 -19.40 -2.87
CA LEU A 141 -12.47 -19.28 -4.15
C LEU A 141 -12.70 -17.94 -4.89
N PRO A 142 -13.94 -17.43 -5.02
CA PRO A 142 -14.19 -16.11 -5.60
C PRO A 142 -13.52 -14.96 -4.81
N VAL A 143 -13.45 -15.08 -3.48
CA VAL A 143 -12.82 -14.08 -2.59
C VAL A 143 -11.30 -14.14 -2.72
N LEU A 144 -10.73 -15.35 -2.69
CA LEU A 144 -9.31 -15.62 -2.92
C LEU A 144 -8.84 -14.99 -4.24
N LYS A 145 -9.58 -15.20 -5.33
CA LYS A 145 -9.25 -14.61 -6.64
C LYS A 145 -9.20 -13.09 -6.60
N TRP A 146 -10.16 -12.45 -5.91
CA TRP A 146 -10.18 -11.00 -5.80
C TRP A 146 -8.98 -10.49 -5.00
N VAL A 147 -8.76 -11.01 -3.80
CA VAL A 147 -7.64 -10.62 -2.92
C VAL A 147 -6.32 -10.81 -3.64
N THR A 148 -6.10 -12.00 -4.22
CA THR A 148 -4.88 -12.30 -4.99
C THR A 148 -4.62 -11.27 -6.10
N SER A 149 -5.69 -10.79 -6.74
CA SER A 149 -5.55 -9.79 -7.79
C SER A 149 -5.09 -8.41 -7.25
N GLN A 150 -5.33 -8.07 -5.98
CA GLN A 150 -4.94 -6.79 -5.39
C GLN A 150 -3.46 -6.73 -4.95
N ARG A 151 -2.72 -7.83 -5.10
CA ARG A 151 -1.30 -7.92 -4.75
C ARG A 151 -0.45 -7.05 -5.68
N ASN A 152 0.54 -6.38 -5.11
CA ASN A 152 1.52 -5.56 -5.83
C ASN A 152 2.74 -6.40 -6.29
N PRO A 153 3.58 -5.88 -7.20
CA PRO A 153 4.75 -6.60 -7.74
C PRO A 153 5.78 -7.05 -6.70
N GLU A 154 5.85 -6.36 -5.56
CA GLU A 154 6.78 -6.68 -4.46
C GLU A 154 6.20 -7.71 -3.49
N GLY A 155 5.02 -8.23 -3.81
CA GLY A 155 4.32 -9.26 -3.06
C GLY A 155 3.50 -8.78 -1.87
N GLY A 156 3.42 -7.46 -1.65
CA GLY A 156 2.57 -6.81 -0.66
C GLY A 156 1.25 -6.30 -1.25
N PHE A 157 0.57 -5.43 -0.51
CA PHE A 157 -0.70 -4.80 -0.90
C PHE A 157 -0.58 -3.26 -0.83
N SER A 158 -1.67 -2.54 -0.54
CA SER A 158 -1.72 -1.09 -0.59
C SER A 158 -1.07 -0.43 0.64
N SER A 159 -1.15 -1.05 1.81
CA SER A 159 -0.57 -0.57 3.07
C SER A 159 0.02 -1.73 3.90
N THR A 160 0.11 -1.57 5.22
CA THR A 160 0.66 -2.57 6.14
C THR A 160 -0.39 -3.55 6.66
N GLN A 161 -1.52 -3.07 7.16
CA GLN A 161 -2.56 -3.91 7.78
C GLN A 161 -3.21 -4.84 6.76
N ASP A 162 -3.63 -4.29 5.63
CA ASP A 162 -4.13 -5.06 4.50
C ASP A 162 -3.11 -6.08 4.00
N THR A 163 -1.82 -5.75 3.94
CA THR A 163 -0.77 -6.71 3.56
C THR A 163 -0.71 -7.89 4.53
N ILE A 164 -0.70 -7.64 5.85
CA ILE A 164 -0.59 -8.71 6.86
C ILE A 164 -1.81 -9.63 6.78
N ILE A 165 -3.02 -9.06 6.80
CA ILE A 165 -4.26 -9.84 6.83
C ILE A 165 -4.51 -10.52 5.50
N ALA A 166 -4.21 -9.87 4.36
CA ALA A 166 -4.31 -10.51 3.05
C ALA A 166 -3.35 -11.69 2.94
N LEU A 167 -2.07 -11.53 3.28
CA LEU A 167 -1.10 -12.63 3.22
C LEU A 167 -1.49 -13.78 4.15
N GLN A 168 -1.96 -13.48 5.37
CA GLN A 168 -2.49 -14.50 6.29
C GLN A 168 -3.67 -15.24 5.66
N SER A 169 -4.65 -14.51 5.11
CA SER A 169 -5.84 -15.09 4.47
C SER A 169 -5.49 -15.99 3.27
N LEU A 170 -4.54 -15.55 2.43
CA LEU A 170 -4.06 -16.32 1.29
C LEU A 170 -3.33 -17.58 1.74
N ALA A 171 -2.48 -17.49 2.77
CA ALA A 171 -1.72 -18.62 3.29
C ALA A 171 -2.64 -19.68 3.92
N GLU A 172 -3.55 -19.26 4.82
CA GLU A 172 -4.53 -20.14 5.46
C GLU A 172 -5.38 -20.85 4.41
N PHE A 173 -5.88 -20.11 3.42
CA PHE A 173 -6.68 -20.69 2.36
C PHE A 173 -5.88 -21.62 1.44
N ALA A 174 -4.62 -21.28 1.14
CA ALA A 174 -3.72 -22.12 0.35
C ALA A 174 -3.48 -23.48 1.00
N THR A 175 -3.45 -23.57 2.34
CA THR A 175 -3.28 -24.86 3.05
C THR A 175 -4.40 -25.86 2.73
N MET A 176 -5.61 -25.37 2.45
CA MET A 176 -6.76 -26.22 2.16
C MET A 176 -6.75 -26.81 0.75
N VAL A 177 -6.06 -26.15 -0.18
CA VAL A 177 -5.97 -26.56 -1.59
C VAL A 177 -4.60 -27.14 -1.96
N TYR A 178 -3.65 -27.13 -1.03
CA TYR A 178 -2.30 -27.65 -1.23
C TYR A 178 -2.32 -29.15 -1.48
N SER A 179 -1.56 -29.58 -2.48
CA SER A 179 -1.23 -30.98 -2.76
C SER A 179 0.27 -31.08 -2.99
N PRO A 180 0.97 -32.08 -2.44
CA PRO A 180 2.42 -32.22 -2.65
C PRO A 180 2.80 -32.68 -4.07
N ASN A 181 1.83 -33.21 -4.83
CA ASN A 181 2.06 -33.81 -6.15
C ASN A 181 1.67 -32.85 -7.30
N PHE A 182 2.01 -31.58 -7.19
CA PHE A 182 1.76 -30.63 -8.27
C PHE A 182 2.88 -30.68 -9.32
N ASN A 183 2.47 -30.53 -10.57
CA ASN A 183 3.35 -30.42 -11.73
C ASN A 183 2.57 -29.61 -12.76
N MET A 184 2.99 -28.38 -12.97
CA MET A 184 2.32 -27.43 -13.85
C MET A 184 3.29 -26.90 -14.88
N LYS A 185 2.81 -26.78 -16.10
CA LYS A 185 3.48 -26.01 -17.14
C LYS A 185 2.63 -24.80 -17.49
N VAL A 186 3.18 -23.61 -17.32
CA VAL A 186 2.55 -22.33 -17.65
C VAL A 186 3.27 -21.74 -18.86
N ARG A 187 2.53 -21.47 -19.93
CA ARG A 187 3.03 -20.90 -21.17
C ARG A 187 2.45 -19.51 -21.39
N LEU A 188 3.33 -18.53 -21.57
CA LEU A 188 3.02 -17.20 -22.05
C LEU A 188 3.35 -17.11 -23.53
N THR A 189 2.42 -16.56 -24.33
CA THR A 189 2.61 -16.33 -25.76
C THR A 189 2.06 -14.97 -26.14
N SER A 190 2.81 -14.20 -26.93
CA SER A 190 2.28 -12.99 -27.56
C SER A 190 1.22 -13.35 -28.60
N LYS A 191 0.09 -12.63 -28.54
CA LYS A 191 -0.94 -12.59 -29.59
C LYS A 191 -0.88 -11.28 -30.39
N THR A 192 0.14 -10.46 -30.18
CA THR A 192 0.35 -9.24 -30.96
C THR A 192 0.95 -9.61 -32.32
N PRO A 193 0.33 -9.20 -33.44
CA PRO A 193 0.86 -9.45 -34.77
C PRO A 193 2.30 -8.97 -34.89
N GLU A 194 3.16 -9.78 -35.51
CA GLU A 194 4.56 -9.44 -35.83
C GLU A 194 5.50 -9.23 -34.61
N VAL A 195 5.01 -9.41 -33.38
CA VAL A 195 5.82 -9.36 -32.16
C VAL A 195 5.91 -10.77 -31.54
N PRO A 196 6.88 -11.61 -31.99
CA PRO A 196 7.02 -12.96 -31.45
C PRO A 196 7.54 -12.92 -30.02
N PHE A 197 6.82 -13.58 -29.11
CA PHE A 197 7.26 -13.79 -27.74
C PHE A 197 6.63 -15.08 -27.21
N GLN A 198 7.45 -15.92 -26.59
CA GLN A 198 7.01 -17.11 -25.87
C GLN A 198 7.92 -17.35 -24.68
N GLN A 199 7.31 -17.67 -23.54
CA GLN A 199 8.00 -18.13 -22.34
C GLN A 199 7.25 -19.31 -21.73
N ASP A 200 7.98 -20.38 -21.42
CA ASP A 200 7.45 -21.54 -20.70
C ASP A 200 8.03 -21.55 -19.27
N PHE A 201 7.18 -21.78 -18.28
CA PHE A 201 7.53 -22.01 -16.88
C PHE A 201 7.08 -23.41 -16.50
N ASN A 202 7.97 -24.19 -15.89
CA ASN A 202 7.64 -25.50 -15.34
C ASN A 202 7.75 -25.41 -13.82
N VAL A 203 6.65 -25.70 -13.12
CA VAL A 203 6.52 -25.53 -11.68
C VAL A 203 6.21 -26.88 -11.05
N ASP A 204 7.13 -27.35 -10.21
CA ASP A 204 7.03 -28.61 -9.47
C ASP A 204 7.53 -28.45 -8.02
N ALA A 205 7.47 -29.53 -7.24
CA ALA A 205 7.87 -29.52 -5.83
C ALA A 205 9.33 -29.11 -5.58
N ASN A 206 10.22 -29.21 -6.57
CA ASN A 206 11.64 -28.87 -6.42
C ASN A 206 11.89 -27.38 -6.61
N ASN A 207 11.03 -26.68 -7.35
CA ASN A 207 11.25 -25.28 -7.74
C ASN A 207 10.11 -24.31 -7.38
N ALA A 208 9.07 -24.77 -6.68
CA ALA A 208 7.92 -23.93 -6.35
C ALA A 208 8.22 -22.71 -5.47
N LEU A 209 9.30 -22.75 -4.69
CA LEU A 209 9.75 -21.62 -3.88
C LEU A 209 10.76 -20.73 -4.62
N VAL A 210 11.14 -21.10 -5.85
CA VAL A 210 12.05 -20.32 -6.69
C VAL A 210 11.23 -19.35 -7.51
N LEU A 211 11.53 -18.05 -7.37
CA LEU A 211 10.91 -17.02 -8.19
C LEU A 211 11.27 -17.22 -9.67
N GLN A 212 10.25 -17.30 -10.52
CA GLN A 212 10.39 -17.41 -11.97
C GLN A 212 9.76 -16.19 -12.63
N THR A 213 10.55 -15.40 -13.36
CA THR A 213 10.10 -14.18 -14.04
C THR A 213 10.56 -14.17 -15.49
N ALA A 214 9.88 -13.38 -16.33
CA ALA A 214 10.30 -13.11 -17.69
C ALA A 214 9.87 -11.71 -18.11
N ASP A 215 10.77 -10.98 -18.75
CA ASP A 215 10.49 -9.66 -19.29
C ASP A 215 9.67 -9.79 -20.57
N VAL A 216 8.48 -9.20 -20.55
CA VAL A 216 7.63 -9.13 -21.73
C VAL A 216 8.08 -7.93 -22.58
N PRO A 217 8.33 -8.11 -23.90
CA PRO A 217 8.68 -7.00 -24.77
C PRO A 217 7.62 -5.91 -24.76
N VAL A 218 8.05 -4.64 -24.74
CA VAL A 218 7.18 -3.46 -24.62
C VAL A 218 6.13 -3.38 -25.75
N ASP A 219 6.44 -3.92 -26.92
CA ASP A 219 5.52 -3.93 -28.08
C ASP A 219 4.40 -4.98 -27.96
N VAL A 220 4.47 -5.91 -27.01
CA VAL A 220 3.42 -6.92 -26.78
C VAL A 220 2.21 -6.26 -26.11
N LYS A 221 1.10 -6.21 -26.83
CA LYS A 221 -0.17 -5.64 -26.36
C LYS A 221 -1.18 -6.68 -25.88
N LEU A 222 -1.04 -7.92 -26.36
CA LEU A 222 -1.90 -9.03 -25.99
C LEU A 222 -1.06 -10.24 -25.61
N LEU A 223 -1.20 -10.69 -24.37
CA LEU A 223 -0.62 -11.93 -23.87
C LEU A 223 -1.70 -13.00 -23.73
N ASN A 224 -1.30 -14.23 -24.01
CA ASN A 224 -2.11 -15.41 -23.76
C ASN A 224 -1.35 -16.30 -22.78
N ILE A 225 -2.03 -16.63 -21.67
CA ILE A 225 -1.51 -17.52 -20.62
C ILE A 225 -2.27 -18.83 -20.72
N GLN A 226 -1.54 -19.93 -20.86
CA GLN A 226 -2.08 -21.28 -20.85
C GLN A 226 -1.39 -22.08 -19.76
N ALA A 227 -2.14 -22.92 -19.04
CA ALA A 227 -1.60 -23.82 -18.05
C ALA A 227 -2.07 -25.26 -18.33
N GLU A 228 -1.16 -26.21 -18.16
CA GLU A 228 -1.43 -27.65 -18.25
C GLU A 228 -0.80 -28.38 -17.06
N GLY A 229 -1.34 -29.55 -16.71
CA GLY A 229 -0.89 -30.35 -15.56
C GLY A 229 -1.83 -30.27 -14.36
N SER A 230 -1.30 -30.44 -13.16
CA SER A 230 -2.06 -30.49 -11.90
C SER A 230 -1.44 -29.60 -10.83
N GLY A 231 -2.25 -28.74 -10.22
CA GLY A 231 -1.83 -27.83 -9.15
C GLY A 231 -2.55 -26.48 -9.23
N ILE A 232 -2.12 -25.55 -8.38
CA ILE A 232 -2.53 -24.14 -8.43
C ILE A 232 -1.25 -23.31 -8.53
N ALA A 233 -1.22 -22.40 -9.48
CA ALA A 233 -0.13 -21.44 -9.66
C ALA A 233 -0.69 -20.02 -9.66
N LEU A 234 0.06 -19.11 -9.06
CA LEU A 234 -0.17 -17.67 -9.17
C LEU A 234 0.65 -17.13 -10.35
N ALA A 235 -0.04 -16.62 -11.37
CA ALA A 235 0.59 -15.89 -12.47
C ALA A 235 0.30 -14.39 -12.31
N GLU A 236 1.36 -13.59 -12.31
CA GLU A 236 1.29 -12.14 -12.13
C GLU A 236 1.90 -11.43 -13.34
N ILE A 237 1.31 -10.29 -13.73
CA ILE A 237 1.85 -9.39 -14.74
C ILE A 237 2.02 -8.03 -14.06
N SER A 238 3.26 -7.57 -14.01
CA SER A 238 3.65 -6.29 -13.41
C SER A 238 3.99 -5.29 -14.53
N THR A 239 3.37 -4.12 -14.51
CA THR A 239 3.61 -3.06 -15.51
C THR A 239 4.21 -1.85 -14.81
N TYR A 240 5.38 -1.41 -15.27
CA TYR A 240 6.06 -0.22 -14.78
C TYR A 240 5.99 0.88 -15.86
N PHE A 241 5.65 2.09 -15.46
CA PHE A 241 5.54 3.24 -16.36
C PHE A 241 6.03 4.51 -15.67
N ASN A 242 6.48 5.48 -16.46
CA ASN A 242 6.85 6.80 -16.00
C ASN A 242 5.82 7.81 -16.50
N THR A 243 5.38 8.72 -15.63
CA THR A 243 4.53 9.85 -16.00
C THR A 243 5.32 11.14 -15.80
N ASP A 244 5.07 12.11 -16.66
CA ASP A 244 5.60 13.48 -16.56
C ASP A 244 4.87 14.31 -15.50
N GLU A 245 3.60 14.00 -15.25
CA GLU A 245 2.76 14.67 -14.26
C GLU A 245 1.99 13.66 -13.38
N GLU A 246 1.41 14.17 -12.28
CA GLU A 246 0.50 13.42 -11.42
C GLU A 246 -0.82 13.13 -12.17
N ILE A 247 -1.11 11.85 -12.39
CA ILE A 247 -2.26 11.37 -13.14
C ILE A 247 -3.58 11.46 -12.37
N GLU A 248 -3.54 11.55 -11.04
CA GLU A 248 -4.71 11.68 -10.16
C GLU A 248 -4.96 13.13 -9.72
N VAL A 249 -6.23 13.46 -9.46
CA VAL A 249 -6.57 14.69 -8.73
C VAL A 249 -6.02 14.60 -7.31
N SER A 250 -5.16 15.56 -6.99
CA SER A 250 -4.39 15.58 -5.75
C SER A 250 -5.29 15.66 -4.51
N SER A 251 -5.00 14.82 -3.51
CA SER A 251 -5.70 14.85 -2.22
C SER A 251 -5.08 15.84 -1.23
N PHE A 252 -3.88 16.30 -1.53
CA PHE A 252 -3.17 17.34 -0.80
C PHE A 252 -2.87 18.52 -1.73
N ASP A 253 -2.75 19.70 -1.14
CA ASP A 253 -2.13 20.87 -1.77
C ASP A 253 -0.72 20.98 -1.24
N VAL A 254 0.28 20.94 -2.12
CA VAL A 254 1.71 20.95 -1.76
C VAL A 254 2.41 22.06 -2.51
N ASN A 255 3.12 22.90 -1.76
CA ASN A 255 3.93 23.98 -2.29
C ASN A 255 5.37 23.85 -1.80
N VAL A 256 6.32 24.07 -2.72
CA VAL A 256 7.75 23.98 -2.44
C VAL A 256 8.41 25.30 -2.79
N THR A 257 9.24 25.78 -1.87
CA THR A 257 10.01 27.01 -2.03
C THR A 257 11.47 26.75 -1.67
N LEU A 258 12.39 27.28 -2.46
CA LEU A 258 13.81 27.22 -2.19
C LEU A 258 14.30 28.59 -1.67
N PHE A 259 15.16 28.56 -0.66
CA PHE A 259 15.80 29.73 -0.06
C PHE A 259 17.32 29.54 -0.07
N ASP A 260 18.03 30.66 0.04
CA ASP A 260 19.49 30.69 0.20
C ASP A 260 20.24 29.84 -0.85
N GLU A 261 19.77 29.90 -2.11
CA GLU A 261 20.35 29.12 -3.21
C GLU A 261 21.77 29.58 -3.53
N THR A 262 22.74 28.70 -3.28
CA THR A 262 24.16 28.92 -3.57
C THR A 262 24.77 27.68 -4.21
N THR A 263 26.01 27.80 -4.70
CA THR A 263 26.78 26.64 -5.17
C THR A 263 27.11 25.62 -4.07
N LYS A 264 27.02 26.03 -2.79
CA LYS A 264 27.26 25.19 -1.61
C LYS A 264 26.02 24.43 -1.15
N GLY A 265 24.82 24.84 -1.57
CA GLY A 265 23.57 24.26 -1.08
C GLY A 265 22.44 25.28 -1.06
N PHE A 266 21.29 24.84 -0.59
CA PHE A 266 20.06 25.63 -0.50
C PHE A 266 19.13 25.07 0.59
N THR A 267 18.23 25.88 1.10
CA THR A 267 17.17 25.44 2.01
C THR A 267 15.91 25.12 1.23
N VAL A 268 15.41 23.89 1.35
CA VAL A 268 14.09 23.50 0.79
C VAL A 268 13.03 23.64 1.88
N LYS A 269 11.94 24.33 1.56
CA LYS A 269 10.76 24.42 2.41
C LYS A 269 9.56 23.83 1.68
N VAL A 270 8.92 22.87 2.33
CA VAL A 270 7.75 22.17 1.83
C VAL A 270 6.57 22.49 2.73
N CYS A 271 5.47 22.92 2.13
CA CYS A 271 4.22 23.20 2.82
C CYS A 271 3.11 22.33 2.24
N GLY A 272 2.28 21.75 3.11
CA GLY A 272 1.18 20.87 2.71
C GLY A 272 -0.11 21.14 3.48
N ARG A 273 -1.27 20.81 2.89
CA ARG A 273 -2.58 20.75 3.57
C ARG A 273 -3.52 19.74 2.90
N TRP A 274 -4.52 19.27 3.64
CA TRP A 274 -5.51 18.29 3.17
C TRP A 274 -6.66 18.94 2.39
N LEU A 275 -7.03 18.36 1.24
CA LEU A 275 -8.07 18.91 0.36
C LEU A 275 -9.44 18.24 0.49
N LYS A 276 -9.53 16.99 0.96
CA LYS A 276 -10.82 16.28 1.09
C LYS A 276 -11.54 16.59 2.41
N GLU A 277 -12.75 16.07 2.59
CA GLU A 277 -13.49 16.24 3.83
C GLU A 277 -12.76 15.59 5.03
N GLY A 278 -13.00 16.12 6.23
CA GLY A 278 -12.29 15.70 7.44
C GLY A 278 -10.80 16.03 7.40
N ASN A 279 -10.00 15.15 8.01
CA ASN A 279 -8.54 15.20 8.04
C ASN A 279 -7.98 13.95 7.32
N SER A 280 -6.72 13.93 6.94
CA SER A 280 -6.06 12.69 6.50
C SER A 280 -5.90 11.69 7.66
N GLY A 281 -5.55 10.43 7.37
CA GLY A 281 -4.89 9.55 8.33
C GLY A 281 -3.44 9.98 8.57
N MET A 282 -2.61 9.08 9.10
CA MET A 282 -1.16 9.30 9.20
C MET A 282 -0.60 9.68 7.84
N ALA A 283 0.17 10.76 7.78
CA ALA A 283 0.72 11.25 6.52
C ALA A 283 2.24 11.20 6.52
N MET A 284 2.80 10.98 5.34
CA MET A 284 4.23 10.97 5.09
C MET A 284 4.60 12.05 4.07
N MET A 285 5.60 12.85 4.39
CA MET A 285 6.23 13.79 3.46
C MET A 285 7.64 13.29 3.13
N ASP A 286 7.79 12.73 1.94
CA ASP A 286 9.06 12.29 1.40
C ASP A 286 9.69 13.43 0.59
N ILE A 287 10.82 13.94 1.06
CA ILE A 287 11.63 14.95 0.37
C ILE A 287 12.79 14.23 -0.30
N GLY A 288 12.73 14.08 -1.63
CA GLY A 288 13.80 13.48 -2.42
C GLY A 288 15.08 14.30 -2.32
N ILE A 289 16.22 13.63 -2.18
CA ILE A 289 17.53 14.27 -2.04
C ILE A 289 18.19 14.34 -3.42
N PRO A 290 18.57 15.53 -3.90
CA PRO A 290 19.25 15.68 -5.19
C PRO A 290 20.58 14.93 -5.21
N SER A 291 20.99 14.48 -6.40
CA SER A 291 22.28 13.80 -6.58
C SER A 291 23.44 14.66 -6.06
N GLY A 292 24.31 14.07 -5.25
CA GLY A 292 25.50 14.74 -4.68
C GLY A 292 25.20 15.75 -3.58
N MET A 293 24.02 15.67 -2.96
CA MET A 293 23.65 16.52 -1.84
C MET A 293 23.31 15.67 -0.61
N THR A 294 23.48 16.27 0.57
CA THR A 294 23.13 15.66 1.84
C THR A 294 22.33 16.66 2.68
N PRO A 295 21.16 16.26 3.24
CA PRO A 295 20.40 17.08 4.17
C PRO A 295 21.15 17.29 5.48
N ASP A 296 21.19 18.53 5.96
CA ASP A 296 21.70 18.86 7.28
C ASP A 296 20.57 18.75 8.31
N MET A 297 20.57 17.65 9.07
CA MET A 297 19.52 17.34 10.04
C MET A 297 19.45 18.33 11.20
N GLU A 298 20.51 19.08 11.50
CA GLU A 298 20.49 20.12 12.55
C GLU A 298 19.65 21.33 12.13
N THR A 299 19.42 21.49 10.83
CA THR A 299 18.66 22.61 10.25
C THR A 299 17.19 22.28 10.00
N LEU A 300 16.73 21.07 10.34
CA LEU A 300 15.34 20.65 10.16
C LEU A 300 14.42 21.50 11.06
N ASP A 301 13.70 22.44 10.44
CA ASP A 301 12.70 23.27 11.11
C ASP A 301 11.30 22.72 10.86
N THR A 302 10.67 22.22 11.91
CA THR A 302 9.28 21.75 11.94
C THR A 302 8.41 22.60 12.87
N SER A 303 8.85 23.82 13.22
CA SER A 303 8.11 24.72 14.12
C SER A 303 6.72 25.10 13.60
N LYS A 304 6.52 25.04 12.28
CA LYS A 304 5.24 25.27 11.59
C LYS A 304 4.54 23.98 11.17
N ALA A 305 4.90 22.86 11.79
CA ALA A 305 4.32 21.54 11.55
C ALA A 305 3.87 20.92 12.88
N PRO A 306 2.75 21.39 13.47
CA PRO A 306 2.29 20.91 14.78
C PRO A 306 2.01 19.39 14.82
N MET A 307 1.67 18.79 13.68
CA MET A 307 1.39 17.35 13.60
C MET A 307 2.63 16.49 13.34
N TYR A 308 3.81 17.09 13.15
CA TYR A 308 5.07 16.37 12.95
C TYR A 308 5.44 15.53 14.18
N LYS A 309 5.95 14.33 13.94
CA LYS A 309 6.38 13.40 15.00
C LYS A 309 7.84 13.03 14.94
N ARG A 310 8.33 12.68 13.75
CA ARG A 310 9.68 12.17 13.56
C ARG A 310 10.09 12.26 12.11
N SER A 311 11.39 12.12 11.89
CA SER A 311 12.00 12.03 10.58
C SER A 311 12.90 10.80 10.49
N GLU A 312 13.08 10.31 9.28
CA GLU A 312 13.96 9.18 8.97
C GLU A 312 14.69 9.43 7.65
N MET A 313 15.97 9.05 7.62
CA MET A 313 16.77 9.09 6.40
C MET A 313 16.61 7.78 5.64
N GLY A 314 15.99 7.85 4.46
CA GLY A 314 15.89 6.73 3.54
C GLY A 314 16.96 6.79 2.44
N TYR A 315 16.91 5.82 1.52
CA TYR A 315 17.76 5.88 0.33
C TYR A 315 17.36 7.06 -0.55
N ARG A 316 18.24 8.08 -0.62
CA ARG A 316 18.06 9.31 -1.40
C ARG A 316 16.76 10.08 -1.08
N LYS A 317 16.24 9.97 0.14
CA LYS A 317 15.08 10.75 0.60
C LYS A 317 15.12 10.99 2.10
N LEU A 318 14.55 12.11 2.53
CA LEU A 318 14.20 12.38 3.91
C LEU A 318 12.69 12.20 4.08
N SER A 319 12.27 11.28 4.95
CA SER A 319 10.87 11.00 5.22
C SER A 319 10.45 11.66 6.54
N LEU A 320 9.41 12.49 6.51
CA LEU A 320 8.82 13.13 7.69
C LEU A 320 7.45 12.52 7.99
N TYR A 321 7.21 12.16 9.25
CA TYR A 321 5.97 11.52 9.72
C TYR A 321 5.08 12.52 10.44
N PHE A 322 3.80 12.52 10.09
CA PHE A 322 2.76 13.37 10.69
C PHE A 322 1.59 12.54 11.18
N ASP A 323 1.00 12.91 12.31
CA ASP A 323 -0.24 12.28 12.80
C ASP A 323 -1.38 12.42 11.77
N GLU A 324 -1.57 13.63 11.24
CA GLU A 324 -2.54 13.91 10.19
C GLU A 324 -2.26 15.29 9.54
N PHE A 325 -2.91 15.56 8.41
CA PHE A 325 -3.10 16.89 7.86
C PHE A 325 -4.58 17.24 7.89
N ASP A 326 -4.85 18.46 8.34
CA ASP A 326 -6.16 19.08 8.27
C ASP A 326 -6.15 20.15 7.16
N LYS A 327 -7.11 21.09 7.22
CA LYS A 327 -7.19 22.21 6.27
C LYS A 327 -6.11 23.27 6.47
N GLN A 328 -5.40 23.27 7.59
CA GLN A 328 -4.35 24.24 7.90
C GLN A 328 -3.05 23.85 7.21
N VAL A 329 -2.33 24.86 6.73
CA VAL A 329 -1.03 24.66 6.08
C VAL A 329 0.03 24.34 7.14
N GLN A 330 0.71 23.21 6.96
CA GLN A 330 1.86 22.82 7.77
C GLN A 330 3.11 22.83 6.91
N CYS A 331 4.22 23.35 7.45
CA CYS A 331 5.46 23.46 6.70
C CYS A 331 6.64 22.87 7.46
N ALA A 332 7.55 22.23 6.73
CA ALA A 332 8.87 21.85 7.20
C ALA A 332 9.94 22.43 6.26
N SER A 333 11.11 22.77 6.78
CA SER A 333 12.26 23.17 5.97
C SER A 333 13.55 22.53 6.42
N ILE A 334 14.47 22.32 5.49
CA ILE A 334 15.78 21.74 5.76
C ILE A 334 16.82 22.26 4.76
N TYR A 335 18.04 22.49 5.24
CA TYR A 335 19.18 22.82 4.39
C TYR A 335 19.75 21.58 3.71
N MET A 336 19.95 21.66 2.40
CA MET A 336 20.59 20.64 1.59
C MET A 336 22.00 21.12 1.24
N ALA A 337 23.03 20.48 1.81
CA ALA A 337 24.42 20.77 1.52
C ALA A 337 24.87 20.04 0.25
N ASN A 338 25.61 20.73 -0.62
CA ASN A 338 26.22 20.15 -1.81
C ASN A 338 27.54 19.47 -1.42
N THR A 339 27.54 18.14 -1.34
CA THR A 339 28.68 17.34 -0.87
C THR A 339 29.54 16.81 -2.01
N ASP A 340 28.94 16.57 -3.18
CA ASP A 340 29.61 15.97 -4.32
C ASP A 340 29.42 16.80 -5.60
N LYS A 341 30.45 16.71 -6.45
CA LYS A 341 30.49 17.35 -7.75
C LYS A 341 29.57 16.64 -8.74
N VAL A 342 28.33 17.12 -8.88
CA VAL A 342 27.36 16.63 -9.87
C VAL A 342 26.85 17.79 -10.73
N ALA A 343 27.04 17.69 -12.04
CA ALA A 343 26.49 18.63 -13.02
C ALA A 343 25.15 18.15 -13.58
N GLU A 344 24.42 19.04 -14.27
CA GLU A 344 23.16 18.71 -14.97
C GLU A 344 22.15 18.00 -14.06
N LYS A 345 22.01 18.52 -12.84
CA LYS A 345 21.15 17.93 -11.81
C LYS A 345 19.69 17.92 -12.28
N GLN A 346 19.12 16.72 -12.31
CA GLN A 346 17.70 16.52 -12.57
C GLN A 346 16.86 16.97 -11.36
N PRO A 347 15.60 17.39 -11.57
CA PRO A 347 14.68 17.72 -10.48
C PRO A 347 14.51 16.57 -9.50
N SER A 348 14.40 16.89 -8.22
CA SER A 348 14.07 15.95 -7.16
C SER A 348 12.58 15.98 -6.85
N VAL A 349 12.04 14.82 -6.48
CA VAL A 349 10.62 14.65 -6.21
C VAL A 349 10.31 14.89 -4.74
N ILE A 350 9.18 15.52 -4.46
CA ILE A 350 8.55 15.58 -3.15
C ILE A 350 7.20 14.90 -3.26
N ARG A 351 6.92 13.99 -2.33
CA ARG A 351 5.66 13.24 -2.27
C ARG A 351 5.04 13.41 -0.88
N LEU A 352 3.81 13.90 -0.82
CA LEU A 352 3.00 13.94 0.40
C LEU A 352 1.83 12.98 0.22
N TYR A 353 1.68 11.99 1.10
CA TYR A 353 0.65 10.96 0.95
C TYR A 353 0.11 10.46 2.30
N ASP A 354 -1.11 9.96 2.28
CA ASP A 354 -1.72 9.23 3.40
C ASP A 354 -1.14 7.80 3.45
N TYR A 355 -0.68 7.37 4.62
CA TYR A 355 0.00 6.09 4.79
C TYR A 355 -0.93 4.88 4.66
N TYR A 356 -2.18 5.00 5.08
CA TYR A 356 -3.15 3.90 5.01
C TYR A 356 -3.89 3.90 3.68
N GLU A 357 -3.96 5.05 3.01
CA GLU A 357 -4.50 5.17 1.66
C GLU A 357 -3.52 5.93 0.72
N PRO A 358 -2.41 5.31 0.26
CA PRO A 358 -1.35 6.02 -0.48
C PRO A 358 -1.76 6.66 -1.80
N LYS A 359 -2.92 6.30 -2.35
CA LYS A 359 -3.55 7.00 -3.48
C LYS A 359 -3.95 8.43 -3.14
N ASN A 360 -4.27 8.69 -1.88
CA ASN A 360 -4.44 10.04 -1.40
C ASN A 360 -3.05 10.68 -1.31
N GLN A 361 -2.63 11.35 -2.38
CA GLN A 361 -1.30 11.93 -2.46
C GLN A 361 -1.26 13.26 -3.23
N ALA A 362 -0.09 13.88 -3.20
CA ALA A 362 0.36 14.96 -4.05
C ALA A 362 1.85 14.76 -4.35
N THR A 363 2.22 14.89 -5.62
CA THR A 363 3.62 14.87 -6.06
C THR A 363 3.98 16.22 -6.67
N THR A 364 5.16 16.72 -6.34
CA THR A 364 5.73 17.93 -6.95
C THR A 364 7.23 17.78 -7.10
N PHE A 365 7.82 18.56 -7.99
CA PHE A 365 9.25 18.51 -8.27
C PHE A 365 9.91 19.83 -7.90
N TYR A 366 11.17 19.76 -7.49
CA TYR A 366 11.97 20.95 -7.24
C TYR A 366 13.38 20.78 -7.79
N THR A 367 13.95 21.89 -8.26
CA THR A 367 15.35 21.96 -8.67
C THR A 367 15.88 23.34 -8.33
N SER A 368 17.13 23.40 -7.86
CA SER A 368 17.79 24.69 -7.66
C SER A 368 18.21 25.26 -9.01
N LYS A 369 17.84 26.51 -9.28
CA LYS A 369 18.21 27.16 -10.55
C LYS A 369 19.72 27.32 -10.66
N VAL A 370 20.36 27.73 -9.56
CA VAL A 370 21.82 27.93 -9.49
C VAL A 370 22.58 26.62 -9.81
N LEU A 371 22.10 25.50 -9.29
CA LEU A 371 22.76 24.19 -9.48
C LEU A 371 22.33 23.49 -10.78
N ALA A 372 21.13 23.75 -11.29
CA ALA A 372 20.68 23.22 -12.57
C ALA A 372 21.43 23.86 -13.75
N ASP A 373 21.75 25.16 -13.67
CA ASP A 373 22.51 25.89 -14.68
C ASP A 373 24.02 25.59 -14.63
N SER A 374 24.48 24.87 -13.60
CA SER A 374 25.87 24.44 -13.46
C SER A 374 26.16 23.27 -14.39
N GLY A 375 26.82 23.56 -15.52
CA GLY A 375 27.25 22.56 -16.48
C GLY A 375 28.47 21.78 -15.99
N VAL A 376 28.86 20.74 -16.73
CA VAL A 376 30.01 19.88 -16.40
C VAL A 376 31.25 20.72 -16.06
N CYS A 377 31.54 21.73 -16.88
CA CYS A 377 32.68 22.63 -16.75
C CYS A 377 32.69 23.48 -15.48
N ASP A 378 31.50 23.89 -15.01
CA ASP A 378 31.37 24.72 -13.82
C ASP A 378 31.61 23.88 -12.54
N VAL A 379 31.41 22.56 -12.63
CA VAL A 379 31.51 21.60 -11.51
C VAL A 379 32.91 20.99 -11.39
N CYS A 380 33.54 20.59 -12.50
CA CYS A 380 34.86 19.95 -12.47
C CYS A 380 36.03 20.94 -12.51
N GLY A 381 35.81 22.19 -12.91
CA GLY A 381 36.85 23.22 -12.96
C GLY A 381 38.04 22.79 -13.83
N SER A 382 39.25 22.82 -13.28
CA SER A 382 40.50 22.48 -14.00
C SER A 382 40.67 21.00 -14.33
N GLU A 383 39.80 20.13 -13.80
CA GLU A 383 39.85 18.68 -14.06
C GLU A 383 39.16 18.29 -15.38
N CYS A 384 38.43 19.21 -16.02
CA CYS A 384 37.83 18.96 -17.33
C CYS A 384 38.56 19.63 -18.49
N PHE A 385 38.46 19.00 -19.67
CA PHE A 385 38.78 19.59 -20.96
C PHE A 385 37.68 20.56 -21.42
N CYS A 386 37.43 21.60 -20.65
CA CYS A 386 36.45 22.61 -20.98
C CYS A 386 37.10 23.78 -21.71
N SER A 387 36.59 24.09 -22.92
CA SER A 387 36.94 25.30 -23.65
C SER A 387 36.58 26.51 -22.77
N ALA A 388 37.49 27.50 -22.66
CA ALA A 388 37.14 28.77 -22.03
C ALA A 388 35.90 29.34 -22.73
N LYS A 389 34.82 29.61 -21.98
CA LYS A 389 33.65 30.32 -22.52
C LYS A 389 34.17 31.66 -23.12
N PRO A 390 33.83 31.99 -24.37
CA PRO A 390 34.35 33.19 -25.05
C PRO A 390 33.93 34.49 -24.37
#